data_AF-A0A2M7H806-F1
#
_entry.id   AF-A0A2M7H806-F1
#
_cell.length_a   1.000
_cell.length_b   1.000
_cell.length_c   1.000
_cell.angle_alpha   90.00
_cell.angle_beta   90.00
_cell.angle_gamma   90.00
#
_symmetry.space_group_name_H-M   'P 1'
#
loop_
_entity.id
_entity.type
_entity.pdbx_description
1 polymer ?
#
loop_
_entity_poly.entity_id
_entity_poly.type
_entity_poly.pdbx_seq_one_letter_code
_entity_poly.pdbx_strand_id
1 'polypeptide(L)'
;MAILFLGAGFSKTFGIPTMEEMTRDLATLTLDVRERQLLESIRARLSNYSHYDIEAVLTVLDYLSDPKRVEQEVVNAAPTQFFIVPKESWAKAGLEALNRCYGIGDPNKVKKAVINHVKSTCQMKPDKEGLFPLIDKLLILLDWHLGGPDLRGVLGEKPVGNSLNHRVFTTNYDNVLCAYANRRRAHLVNGDGEVSQNQVRIHKRTNSSLFHEAEQGFKIFRLHGYITWFIDKNTQEIRYSGEVLPLGGRSLLGDEPEREAMIFPIGGKYIYREPYCDMFFYLKDVLQEKKLVTVIGYSFRDADVVGLFVDASILNPELTMVLLDPKAKEIKK
;
A
#
# COMPACT_ATOMS: atom_id res chain seq x y z
N MET A 1 16.33 14.03 -12.00
CA MET A 1 15.85 12.64 -11.93
C MET A 1 14.35 12.65 -11.69
N ALA A 2 13.59 11.81 -12.38
CA ALA A 2 12.13 11.77 -12.25
C ALA A 2 11.70 11.19 -10.90
N ILE A 3 10.77 11.86 -10.22
CA ILE A 3 10.00 11.25 -9.12
C ILE A 3 8.64 10.86 -9.67
N LEU A 4 8.27 9.61 -9.43
CA LEU A 4 6.95 9.08 -9.71
C LEU A 4 6.26 8.75 -8.40
N PHE A 5 5.00 9.17 -8.26
CA PHE A 5 4.12 8.75 -7.19
C PHE A 5 2.92 8.02 -7.80
N LEU A 6 2.75 6.75 -7.47
CA LEU A 6 1.72 5.89 -8.06
C LEU A 6 0.67 5.50 -7.02
N GLY A 7 -0.59 5.81 -7.31
CA GLY A 7 -1.75 5.33 -6.56
C GLY A 7 -2.48 4.18 -7.27
N ALA A 8 -3.57 3.71 -6.66
CA ALA A 8 -4.27 2.50 -7.10
C ALA A 8 -4.82 2.61 -8.54
N GLY A 9 -5.10 3.81 -9.02
CA GLY A 9 -5.55 4.07 -10.39
C GLY A 9 -4.52 3.66 -11.46
N PHE A 10 -3.23 3.64 -11.14
CA PHE A 10 -2.19 3.14 -12.04
C PHE A 10 -2.40 1.64 -12.32
N SER A 11 -2.54 0.85 -11.26
CA SER A 11 -2.65 -0.61 -11.31
C SER A 11 -3.98 -1.10 -11.88
N LYS A 12 -5.00 -0.23 -11.92
CA LYS A 12 -6.29 -0.50 -12.59
C LYS A 12 -6.14 -0.92 -14.04
N THR A 13 -5.16 -0.38 -14.75
CA THR A 13 -4.84 -0.78 -16.14
C THR A 13 -4.46 -2.27 -16.23
N PHE A 14 -3.90 -2.82 -15.16
CA PHE A 14 -3.48 -4.22 -15.03
C PHE A 14 -4.58 -5.10 -14.42
N GLY A 15 -5.81 -4.61 -14.32
CA GLY A 15 -6.93 -5.34 -13.74
C GLY A 15 -6.87 -5.46 -12.22
N ILE A 16 -6.03 -4.67 -11.54
CA ILE A 16 -6.03 -4.56 -10.08
C ILE A 16 -7.08 -3.50 -9.69
N PRO A 17 -8.14 -3.86 -8.96
CA PRO A 17 -9.17 -2.91 -8.58
C PRO A 17 -8.66 -1.84 -7.62
N THR A 18 -9.34 -0.69 -7.61
CA THR A 18 -9.12 0.36 -6.61
C THR A 18 -9.61 -0.09 -5.23
N MET A 19 -9.23 0.64 -4.16
CA MET A 19 -9.74 0.38 -2.82
C MET A 19 -11.28 0.38 -2.76
N GLU A 20 -11.92 1.32 -3.46
CA GLU A 20 -13.39 1.40 -3.54
C GLU A 20 -14.03 0.20 -4.25
N GLU A 21 -13.39 -0.29 -5.33
CA GLU A 21 -13.80 -1.51 -6.02
C GLU A 21 -13.65 -2.73 -5.11
N MET A 22 -12.51 -2.88 -4.43
CA MET A 22 -12.30 -3.97 -3.48
C MET A 22 -13.27 -3.92 -2.29
N THR A 23 -13.63 -2.73 -1.80
CA THR A 23 -14.66 -2.58 -0.74
C THR A 23 -16.02 -3.10 -1.19
N ARG A 24 -16.40 -2.89 -2.47
CA ARG A 24 -17.65 -3.43 -3.01
C ARG A 24 -17.61 -4.95 -3.10
N ASP A 25 -16.46 -5.51 -3.49
CA ASP A 25 -16.25 -6.95 -3.62
C ASP A 25 -16.28 -7.70 -2.28
N LEU A 26 -16.23 -7.01 -1.14
CA LEU A 26 -16.43 -7.64 0.17
C LEU A 26 -17.77 -8.40 0.29
N ALA A 27 -18.78 -7.99 -0.47
CA ALA A 27 -20.08 -8.69 -0.53
C ALA A 27 -19.96 -10.13 -1.09
N THR A 28 -18.94 -10.38 -1.92
CA THR A 28 -18.76 -11.65 -2.62
C THR A 28 -17.89 -12.63 -1.84
N LEU A 29 -17.41 -12.26 -0.65
CA LEU A 29 -16.60 -13.15 0.18
C LEU A 29 -17.39 -14.42 0.54
N THR A 30 -16.70 -15.55 0.47
CA THR A 30 -17.23 -16.82 0.95
C THR A 30 -16.97 -16.90 2.45
N LEU A 31 -18.03 -16.68 3.23
CA LEU A 31 -18.02 -16.68 4.68
C LEU A 31 -19.16 -17.57 5.18
N ASP A 32 -18.93 -18.19 6.34
CA ASP A 32 -19.98 -18.85 7.12
C ASP A 32 -21.10 -17.87 7.47
N VAL A 33 -22.30 -18.37 7.76
CA VAL A 33 -23.51 -17.54 7.97
C VAL A 33 -23.27 -16.45 9.03
N ARG A 34 -22.60 -16.80 10.14
CA ARG A 34 -22.31 -15.87 11.22
C ARG A 34 -21.28 -14.82 10.80
N GLU A 35 -20.16 -15.22 10.19
CA GLU A 35 -19.12 -14.32 9.69
C GLU A 35 -19.66 -13.35 8.61
N ARG A 36 -20.56 -13.82 7.74
CA ARG A 36 -21.25 -13.00 6.75
C ARG A 36 -22.14 -11.94 7.43
N GLN A 37 -22.93 -12.34 8.42
CA GLN A 37 -23.75 -11.40 9.20
C GLN A 37 -22.89 -10.32 9.88
N LEU A 38 -21.70 -10.67 10.36
CA LEU A 38 -20.79 -9.72 11.02
C LEU A 38 -20.33 -8.68 10.02
N LEU A 39 -19.83 -9.15 8.87
CA LEU A 39 -19.37 -8.28 7.80
C LEU A 39 -20.49 -7.36 7.30
N GLU A 40 -21.68 -7.87 7.02
CA GLU A 40 -22.81 -7.05 6.56
C GLU A 40 -23.23 -6.02 7.61
N SER A 41 -23.18 -6.34 8.91
CA SER A 41 -23.45 -5.35 9.95
C SER A 41 -22.39 -4.24 10.00
N ILE A 42 -21.12 -4.57 9.76
CA ILE A 42 -20.04 -3.59 9.68
C ILE A 42 -20.25 -2.69 8.47
N ARG A 43 -20.52 -3.27 7.30
CA ARG A 43 -20.78 -2.54 6.05
C ARG A 43 -21.98 -1.62 6.16
N ALA A 44 -23.10 -2.10 6.69
CA ALA A 44 -24.32 -1.33 6.86
C ALA A 44 -24.09 -0.11 7.76
N ARG A 45 -23.37 -0.27 8.88
CA ARG A 45 -23.04 0.83 9.79
C ARG A 45 -22.07 1.83 9.18
N LEU A 46 -21.03 1.36 8.50
CA LEU A 46 -20.05 2.23 7.87
C LEU A 46 -20.54 2.86 6.56
N SER A 47 -21.70 2.48 6.01
CA SER A 47 -22.20 3.00 4.73
C SER A 47 -22.35 4.52 4.65
N ASN A 48 -22.57 5.19 5.79
CA ASN A 48 -22.66 6.65 5.89
C ASN A 48 -21.33 7.31 6.33
N TYR A 49 -20.28 6.53 6.55
CA TYR A 49 -18.95 7.05 6.85
C TYR A 49 -18.33 7.60 5.57
N SER A 50 -17.89 8.86 5.57
CA SER A 50 -17.39 9.55 4.37
C SER A 50 -16.15 8.90 3.75
N HIS A 51 -15.40 8.13 4.55
CA HIS A 51 -14.21 7.39 4.13
C HIS A 51 -14.46 5.87 4.23
N TYR A 52 -15.66 5.42 3.88
CA TYR A 52 -15.98 4.00 3.88
C TYR A 52 -15.17 3.25 2.81
N ASP A 53 -14.20 2.47 3.27
CA ASP A 53 -13.39 1.57 2.46
C ASP A 53 -12.98 0.29 3.24
N ILE A 54 -12.08 -0.50 2.66
CA ILE A 54 -11.55 -1.71 3.30
C ILE A 54 -10.82 -1.39 4.60
N GLU A 55 -10.14 -0.25 4.68
CA GLU A 55 -9.35 0.12 5.86
C GLU A 55 -10.28 0.42 7.03
N ALA A 56 -11.39 1.12 6.77
CA ALA A 56 -12.43 1.34 7.77
C ALA A 56 -13.02 0.00 8.28
N VAL A 57 -13.26 -0.96 7.39
CA VAL A 57 -13.73 -2.31 7.77
C VAL A 57 -12.69 -3.05 8.62
N LEU A 58 -11.42 -3.06 8.19
CA LEU A 58 -10.32 -3.70 8.92
C LEU A 58 -10.08 -3.05 10.29
N THR A 59 -10.23 -1.73 10.38
CA THR A 59 -10.14 -0.97 11.64
C THR A 59 -11.19 -1.44 12.65
N VAL A 60 -12.43 -1.59 12.20
CA VAL A 60 -13.51 -2.10 13.05
C VAL A 60 -13.26 -3.55 13.46
N LEU A 61 -12.81 -4.39 12.53
CA LEU A 61 -12.49 -5.79 12.82
C LEU A 61 -11.33 -5.92 13.82
N ASP A 62 -10.32 -5.07 13.73
CA ASP A 62 -9.21 -5.00 14.69
C ASP A 62 -9.71 -4.65 16.09
N TYR A 63 -10.56 -3.63 16.19
CA TYR A 63 -11.18 -3.25 17.46
C TYR A 63 -12.03 -4.38 18.04
N LEU A 64 -12.82 -5.05 17.23
CA LEU A 64 -13.66 -6.17 17.68
C LEU A 64 -12.83 -7.39 18.11
N SER A 65 -11.64 -7.58 17.54
CA SER A 65 -10.77 -8.70 17.86
C SER A 65 -9.97 -8.46 19.15
N ASP A 66 -9.50 -7.23 19.38
CA ASP A 66 -8.77 -6.84 20.59
C ASP A 66 -9.01 -5.35 20.94
N PRO A 67 -10.11 -5.04 21.66
CA PRO A 67 -10.46 -3.67 22.00
C PRO A 67 -9.40 -2.96 22.83
N LYS A 68 -8.78 -3.68 23.79
CA LYS A 68 -7.78 -3.13 24.70
C LYS A 68 -6.53 -2.70 23.94
N ARG A 69 -6.09 -3.52 22.99
CA ARG A 69 -4.97 -3.16 22.13
C ARG A 69 -5.29 -1.93 21.28
N VAL A 70 -6.48 -1.84 20.69
CA VAL A 70 -6.83 -0.67 19.87
C VAL A 70 -6.97 0.61 20.71
N GLU A 71 -7.50 0.54 21.93
CA GLU A 71 -7.54 1.69 22.84
C GLU A 71 -6.13 2.21 23.22
N GLN A 72 -5.16 1.31 23.34
CA GLN A 72 -3.76 1.65 23.62
C GLN A 72 -3.01 2.14 22.36
N GLU A 73 -3.20 1.44 21.25
CA GLU A 73 -2.46 1.67 20.00
C GLU A 73 -3.08 2.78 19.15
N VAL A 74 -4.38 3.05 19.23
CA VAL A 74 -5.09 3.96 18.32
C VAL A 74 -5.87 5.00 19.12
N VAL A 75 -5.19 6.09 19.45
CA VAL A 75 -5.83 7.29 19.98
C VAL A 75 -6.64 7.89 18.82
N ASN A 76 -7.98 7.86 18.91
CA ASN A 76 -8.91 8.41 17.92
C ASN A 76 -9.04 7.65 16.56
N ALA A 77 -9.31 6.35 16.58
CA ALA A 77 -9.76 5.67 15.35
C ALA A 77 -11.18 6.13 14.96
N ALA A 78 -11.30 7.11 14.06
CA ALA A 78 -12.59 7.63 13.60
C ALA A 78 -13.58 6.53 13.12
N PRO A 79 -13.15 5.48 12.39
CA PRO A 79 -14.05 4.38 12.00
C PRO A 79 -14.60 3.60 13.20
N THR A 80 -13.80 3.35 14.24
CA THR A 80 -14.31 2.67 15.44
C THR A 80 -15.28 3.56 16.19
N GLN A 81 -14.98 4.85 16.34
CA GLN A 81 -15.91 5.80 16.97
C GLN A 81 -17.23 5.86 16.19
N PHE A 82 -17.19 5.97 14.86
CA PHE A 82 -18.39 5.97 14.01
C PHE A 82 -19.18 4.66 14.14
N PHE A 83 -18.49 3.54 14.21
CA PHE A 83 -19.10 2.21 14.35
C PHE A 83 -19.70 1.95 15.75
N ILE A 84 -19.04 2.45 16.80
CA ILE A 84 -19.35 2.21 18.21
C ILE A 84 -20.48 3.12 18.71
N VAL A 85 -20.65 4.32 18.15
CA VAL A 85 -21.64 5.31 18.64
C VAL A 85 -23.07 4.91 18.26
N PRO A 86 -23.94 4.68 19.26
CA PRO A 86 -25.23 5.36 19.35
C PRO A 86 -25.19 6.47 20.41
N LYS A 87 -26.19 7.36 20.36
CA LYS A 87 -26.36 8.62 21.12
C LYS A 87 -26.29 8.56 22.67
N GLU A 88 -25.94 7.45 23.30
CA GLU A 88 -25.92 7.34 24.77
C GLU A 88 -24.65 6.62 25.26
N SER A 89 -24.28 6.87 26.52
CA SER A 89 -22.97 6.62 27.15
C SER A 89 -22.62 5.14 27.35
N TRP A 90 -21.55 4.63 26.74
CA TRP A 90 -21.37 3.17 26.59
C TRP A 90 -19.97 2.58 26.87
N ALA A 91 -19.12 3.23 27.67
CA ALA A 91 -17.80 2.68 28.01
C ALA A 91 -17.81 1.33 28.77
N LYS A 92 -18.95 0.89 29.32
CA LYS A 92 -19.05 -0.37 30.10
C LYS A 92 -20.05 -1.39 29.56
N ALA A 93 -21.01 -0.96 28.74
CA ALA A 93 -22.03 -1.85 28.17
C ALA A 93 -21.65 -2.39 26.77
N GLY A 94 -20.72 -1.72 26.07
CA GLY A 94 -20.38 -1.97 24.66
C GLY A 94 -19.95 -3.38 24.34
N LEU A 95 -19.06 -3.97 25.14
CA LEU A 95 -18.56 -5.31 24.85
C LEU A 95 -19.59 -6.41 25.15
N GLU A 96 -20.36 -6.25 26.24
CA GLU A 96 -21.41 -7.20 26.58
C GLU A 96 -22.65 -7.07 25.72
N ALA A 97 -22.97 -5.90 25.16
CA ALA A 97 -24.04 -5.78 24.15
C ALA A 97 -23.54 -6.02 22.73
N LEU A 98 -22.25 -5.86 22.42
CA LEU A 98 -21.68 -6.46 21.22
C LEU A 98 -21.79 -7.98 21.34
N ASN A 99 -21.36 -8.59 22.45
CA ASN A 99 -21.52 -10.04 22.63
C ASN A 99 -22.99 -10.51 22.72
N ARG A 100 -23.90 -9.75 23.36
CA ARG A 100 -25.34 -10.09 23.50
C ARG A 100 -26.19 -9.77 22.27
N CYS A 101 -25.96 -8.63 21.61
CA CYS A 101 -26.70 -8.27 20.39
C CYS A 101 -26.16 -8.98 19.17
N TYR A 102 -24.89 -9.42 19.21
CA TYR A 102 -24.26 -10.03 18.07
C TYR A 102 -24.27 -11.57 18.19
N GLY A 103 -23.43 -12.24 18.99
CA GLY A 103 -23.21 -13.67 18.75
C GLY A 103 -22.79 -13.97 17.29
N ILE A 104 -22.28 -12.94 16.60
CA ILE A 104 -22.08 -12.89 15.16
C ILE A 104 -20.59 -13.00 14.88
N GLY A 105 -20.20 -14.13 14.29
CA GLY A 105 -18.93 -14.37 13.61
C GLY A 105 -17.68 -14.25 14.46
N ASP A 106 -16.62 -14.95 14.09
CA ASP A 106 -15.29 -14.65 14.61
C ASP A 106 -14.69 -13.46 13.83
N PRO A 107 -14.45 -12.29 14.46
CA PRO A 107 -13.88 -11.13 13.77
C PRO A 107 -12.51 -11.41 13.19
N ASN A 108 -11.71 -12.31 13.79
CA ASN A 108 -10.42 -12.70 13.23
C ASN A 108 -10.59 -13.50 11.93
N LYS A 109 -11.63 -14.34 11.82
CA LYS A 109 -11.92 -15.05 10.57
C LYS A 109 -12.36 -14.10 9.48
N VAL A 110 -13.24 -13.14 9.79
CA VAL A 110 -13.67 -12.12 8.81
C VAL A 110 -12.47 -11.28 8.37
N LYS A 111 -11.65 -10.81 9.32
CA LYS A 111 -10.41 -10.07 9.04
C LYS A 111 -9.49 -10.86 8.11
N LYS A 112 -9.23 -12.13 8.43
CA LYS A 112 -8.41 -13.02 7.61
C LYS A 112 -8.98 -13.17 6.19
N ALA A 113 -10.30 -13.31 6.05
CA ALA A 113 -10.94 -13.38 4.74
C ALA A 113 -10.81 -12.08 3.94
N VAL A 114 -10.97 -10.92 4.57
CA VAL A 114 -10.78 -9.60 3.93
C VAL A 114 -9.32 -9.42 3.48
N ILE A 115 -8.35 -9.73 4.33
CA ILE A 115 -6.92 -9.63 3.98
C ILE A 115 -6.57 -10.60 2.84
N ASN A 116 -7.05 -11.84 2.89
CA ASN A 116 -6.85 -12.81 1.81
C ASN A 116 -7.45 -12.34 0.49
N HIS A 117 -8.62 -11.70 0.54
CA HIS A 117 -9.23 -11.09 -0.63
C HIS A 117 -8.33 -10.00 -1.21
N VAL A 118 -7.89 -9.04 -0.40
CA VAL A 118 -6.94 -7.99 -0.84
C VAL A 118 -5.70 -8.61 -1.48
N LYS A 119 -5.07 -9.60 -0.83
CA LYS A 119 -3.88 -10.29 -1.34
C LYS A 119 -4.14 -10.95 -2.70
N SER A 120 -5.23 -11.70 -2.83
CA SER A 120 -5.57 -12.40 -4.08
C SER A 120 -5.89 -11.44 -5.22
N THR A 121 -6.52 -10.32 -4.90
CA THR A 121 -7.00 -9.33 -5.85
C THR A 121 -5.88 -8.40 -6.32
N CYS A 122 -4.91 -8.09 -5.44
CA CYS A 122 -3.73 -7.29 -5.74
C CYS A 122 -2.61 -8.09 -6.43
N GLN A 123 -2.79 -9.39 -6.68
CA GLN A 123 -1.82 -10.17 -7.44
C GLN A 123 -2.06 -9.98 -8.95
N MET A 124 -1.08 -9.39 -9.64
CA MET A 124 -1.09 -9.23 -11.08
C MET A 124 -1.12 -10.60 -11.76
N LYS A 125 -2.08 -10.77 -12.66
CA LYS A 125 -2.23 -11.99 -13.44
C LYS A 125 -1.20 -12.02 -14.60
N PRO A 126 -0.62 -13.18 -14.95
CA PRO A 126 0.38 -13.28 -16.02
C PRO A 126 -0.11 -12.79 -17.40
N ASP A 127 -1.42 -12.90 -17.69
CA ASP A 127 -2.00 -12.41 -18.96
C ASP A 127 -1.90 -10.88 -19.12
N LYS A 128 -1.60 -10.16 -18.04
CA LYS A 128 -1.45 -8.70 -18.04
C LYS A 128 -0.05 -8.21 -18.36
N GLU A 129 0.95 -9.10 -18.43
CA GLU A 129 2.32 -8.70 -18.82
C GLU A 129 2.40 -8.08 -20.22
N GLY A 130 1.45 -8.40 -21.10
CA GLY A 130 1.32 -7.77 -22.42
C GLY A 130 1.09 -6.26 -22.39
N LEU A 131 0.77 -5.70 -21.21
CA LEU A 131 0.56 -4.26 -20.99
C LEU A 131 1.84 -3.51 -20.55
N PHE A 132 2.93 -4.20 -20.24
CA PHE A 132 4.21 -3.56 -19.88
C PHE A 132 4.77 -2.56 -20.92
N PRO A 133 4.54 -2.72 -22.25
CA PRO A 133 4.87 -1.67 -23.21
C PRO A 133 4.23 -0.31 -22.93
N LEU A 134 3.14 -0.24 -22.15
CA LEU A 134 2.56 1.02 -21.70
C LEU A 134 3.42 1.70 -20.62
N ILE A 135 4.01 0.92 -19.71
CA ILE A 135 4.95 1.44 -18.71
C ILE A 135 6.21 1.94 -19.42
N ASP A 136 6.72 1.20 -20.40
CA ASP A 136 7.89 1.64 -21.18
C ASP A 136 7.62 3.01 -21.84
N LYS A 137 6.47 3.16 -22.51
CA LYS A 137 6.06 4.44 -23.12
C LYS A 137 5.95 5.55 -22.10
N LEU A 138 5.36 5.28 -20.93
CA LEU A 138 5.25 6.25 -19.85
C LEU A 138 6.63 6.72 -19.37
N LEU A 139 7.54 5.79 -19.06
CA LEU A 139 8.88 6.12 -18.57
C LEU A 139 9.68 6.92 -19.61
N ILE A 140 9.59 6.55 -20.90
CA ILE A 140 10.21 7.30 -22.01
C ILE A 140 9.67 8.73 -22.10
N LEU A 141 8.35 8.91 -22.01
CA LEU A 141 7.74 10.24 -22.06
C LEU A 141 8.20 11.11 -20.88
N LEU A 142 8.34 10.50 -19.69
CA LEU A 142 8.81 11.20 -18.49
C LEU A 142 10.28 11.60 -18.61
N ASP A 143 11.13 10.70 -19.11
CA ASP A 143 12.54 11.02 -19.36
C ASP A 143 12.69 12.12 -20.39
N TRP A 144 11.93 12.07 -21.49
CA TRP A 144 11.96 13.12 -22.50
C TRP A 144 11.55 14.48 -21.92
N HIS A 145 10.46 14.53 -21.15
CA HIS A 145 9.97 15.78 -20.57
C HIS A 145 10.92 16.37 -19.52
N LEU A 146 11.77 15.54 -18.92
CA LEU A 146 12.75 15.93 -17.91
C LEU A 146 14.13 16.29 -18.50
N GLY A 147 14.24 16.42 -19.82
CA GLY A 147 15.51 16.71 -20.50
C GLY A 147 16.45 15.50 -20.57
N GLY A 148 15.91 14.30 -20.39
CA GLY A 148 16.63 13.04 -20.60
C GLY A 148 16.92 12.75 -22.07
N PRO A 149 17.81 11.78 -22.36
CA PRO A 149 18.17 11.40 -23.72
C PRO A 149 16.94 10.89 -24.49
N ASP A 150 16.90 11.12 -25.82
CA ASP A 150 15.83 10.63 -26.67
C ASP A 150 15.86 9.09 -26.76
N LEU A 151 15.01 8.43 -25.97
CA LEU A 151 14.92 6.97 -25.91
C LEU A 151 14.13 6.35 -27.07
N ARG A 152 13.66 7.12 -28.06
CA ARG A 152 12.92 6.59 -29.23
C ARG A 152 13.70 5.54 -30.02
N GLY A 153 15.05 5.58 -29.97
CA GLY A 153 15.92 4.57 -30.58
C GLY A 153 16.13 3.28 -29.76
N VAL A 154 15.73 3.25 -28.48
CA VAL A 154 15.91 2.11 -27.56
C VAL A 154 14.74 1.13 -27.63
N LEU A 155 13.63 1.52 -28.28
CA LEU A 155 12.39 0.74 -28.44
C LEU A 155 12.47 -0.49 -29.37
N GLY A 156 13.67 -0.93 -29.75
CA GLY A 156 13.83 -2.32 -30.20
C GLY A 156 13.55 -3.28 -29.04
N GLU A 157 13.35 -4.57 -29.30
CA GLU A 157 13.20 -5.63 -28.28
C GLU A 157 14.38 -5.78 -27.30
N LYS A 158 15.35 -4.86 -27.36
CA LYS A 158 16.47 -4.85 -26.44
C LYS A 158 15.97 -4.43 -25.06
N PRO A 159 16.42 -5.13 -24.00
CA PRO A 159 16.13 -4.72 -22.63
C PRO A 159 16.52 -3.25 -22.47
N VAL A 160 15.70 -2.48 -21.74
CA VAL A 160 16.01 -1.09 -21.38
C VAL A 160 17.35 -0.99 -20.63
N GLY A 161 17.94 -2.12 -20.21
CA GLY A 161 19.27 -2.18 -19.62
C GLY A 161 19.32 -1.46 -18.28
N ASN A 162 20.52 -1.33 -17.72
CA ASN A 162 20.75 -0.71 -16.42
C ASN A 162 20.46 0.81 -16.38
N SER A 163 19.85 1.40 -17.42
CA SER A 163 19.66 2.86 -17.51
C SER A 163 18.37 3.37 -16.86
N LEU A 164 17.46 2.51 -16.40
CA LEU A 164 16.27 2.95 -15.67
C LEU A 164 16.70 3.49 -14.31
N ASN A 165 16.69 4.82 -14.16
CA ASN A 165 17.02 5.50 -12.92
C ASN A 165 15.83 6.37 -12.46
N HIS A 166 14.73 5.71 -12.12
CA HIS A 166 13.52 6.36 -11.61
C HIS A 166 13.33 6.04 -10.12
N ARG A 167 12.86 7.04 -9.37
CA ARG A 167 12.32 6.83 -8.02
C ARG A 167 10.81 6.76 -8.11
N VAL A 168 10.27 5.64 -7.67
CA VAL A 168 8.85 5.37 -7.64
C VAL A 168 8.42 5.20 -6.20
N PHE A 169 7.57 6.09 -5.73
CA PHE A 169 6.85 5.95 -4.47
C PHE A 169 5.45 5.43 -4.78
N THR A 170 4.94 4.52 -3.96
CA THR A 170 3.59 4.01 -4.15
C THR A 170 2.93 3.61 -2.84
N THR A 171 1.62 3.80 -2.79
CA THR A 171 0.72 3.27 -1.76
C THR A 171 0.06 1.96 -2.18
N ASN A 172 0.40 1.43 -3.36
CA ASN A 172 -0.20 0.22 -3.91
C ASN A 172 0.38 -1.03 -3.27
N TYR A 173 -0.49 -1.98 -2.96
CA TYR A 173 -0.13 -3.28 -2.40
C TYR A 173 0.29 -4.31 -3.47
N ASP A 174 0.04 -4.04 -4.74
CA ASP A 174 0.22 -5.02 -5.82
C ASP A 174 1.68 -5.24 -6.27
N ASN A 175 1.86 -6.24 -7.13
CA ASN A 175 3.17 -6.65 -7.66
C ASN A 175 3.45 -6.12 -9.08
N VAL A 176 2.67 -5.20 -9.64
CA VAL A 176 2.79 -4.76 -11.05
C VAL A 176 4.19 -4.23 -11.35
N LEU A 177 4.71 -3.33 -10.52
CA LEU A 177 6.03 -2.72 -10.74
C LEU A 177 7.18 -3.71 -10.59
N CYS A 178 7.10 -4.63 -9.64
CA CYS A 178 8.12 -5.67 -9.46
C CYS A 178 8.10 -6.65 -10.64
N ALA A 179 6.91 -7.06 -11.08
CA ALA A 179 6.76 -7.92 -12.26
C ALA A 179 7.30 -7.24 -13.52
N TYR A 180 7.01 -5.95 -13.70
CA TYR A 180 7.57 -5.12 -14.77
C TYR A 180 9.11 -5.09 -14.73
N ALA A 181 9.69 -4.73 -13.59
CA ALA A 181 11.14 -4.64 -13.41
C ALA A 181 11.84 -5.99 -13.68
N ASN A 182 11.29 -7.08 -13.14
CA ASN A 182 11.79 -8.44 -13.38
C ASN A 182 11.72 -8.81 -14.87
N ARG A 183 10.60 -8.52 -15.54
CA ARG A 183 10.41 -8.83 -16.97
C ARG A 183 11.38 -8.06 -17.85
N ARG A 184 11.70 -6.82 -17.49
CA ARG A 184 12.66 -5.95 -18.19
C ARG A 184 14.11 -6.16 -17.75
N ARG A 185 14.36 -7.05 -16.78
CA ARG A 185 15.67 -7.26 -16.16
C ARG A 185 16.29 -5.95 -15.66
N ALA A 186 15.45 -5.04 -15.18
CA ALA A 186 15.90 -3.80 -14.59
C ALA A 186 16.62 -4.10 -13.27
N HIS A 187 17.68 -3.34 -12.97
CA HIS A 187 18.27 -3.39 -11.64
C HIS A 187 17.27 -2.78 -10.65
N LEU A 188 16.52 -3.65 -9.98
CA LEU A 188 15.47 -3.26 -9.06
C LEU A 188 16.06 -3.04 -7.67
N VAL A 189 15.91 -1.81 -7.17
CA VAL A 189 16.19 -1.45 -5.78
C VAL A 189 14.84 -1.19 -5.13
N ASN A 190 14.16 -2.26 -4.70
CA ASN A 190 13.03 -2.04 -3.79
C ASN A 190 13.62 -1.45 -2.51
N GLY A 191 13.04 -0.41 -1.96
CA GLY A 191 13.45 0.28 -0.73
C GLY A 191 13.43 -0.59 0.54
N ASP A 192 13.69 -1.89 0.39
CA ASP A 192 13.44 -2.99 1.30
C ASP A 192 14.76 -3.51 1.93
N GLY A 193 15.87 -2.79 1.76
CA GLY A 193 17.20 -3.24 2.17
C GLY A 193 17.86 -4.13 1.13
N GLU A 194 19.13 -4.49 1.38
CA GLU A 194 19.89 -5.38 0.50
C GLU A 194 19.11 -6.69 0.27
N VAL A 195 18.64 -6.88 -0.97
CA VAL A 195 18.17 -8.18 -1.44
C VAL A 195 19.41 -9.03 -1.72
N SER A 196 20.03 -9.56 -0.67
CA SER A 196 21.01 -10.63 -0.82
C SER A 196 20.28 -11.97 -0.64
N GLN A 197 20.42 -12.87 -1.63
CA GLN A 197 19.93 -14.26 -1.53
C GLN A 197 18.43 -14.43 -1.24
N ASN A 198 17.55 -13.67 -1.88
CA ASN A 198 16.09 -13.69 -1.65
C ASN A 198 15.65 -13.32 -0.22
N GLN A 199 16.55 -12.77 0.60
CA GLN A 199 16.20 -12.21 1.90
C GLN A 199 16.12 -10.70 1.79
N VAL A 200 14.98 -10.16 2.19
CA VAL A 200 14.78 -8.72 2.39
C VAL A 200 15.10 -8.48 3.86
N ARG A 201 16.15 -7.70 4.14
CA ARG A 201 16.47 -7.24 5.49
C ARG A 201 16.34 -5.74 5.55
N ILE A 202 15.18 -5.32 6.03
CA ILE A 202 14.90 -3.93 6.30
C ILE A 202 15.55 -3.58 7.64
N HIS A 203 16.86 -3.33 7.64
CA HIS A 203 17.54 -2.80 8.82
C HIS A 203 17.25 -1.30 8.96
N LYS A 204 17.01 -0.89 10.22
CA LYS A 204 16.87 0.49 10.74
C LYS A 204 17.79 1.48 10.05
N ARG A 205 17.39 2.77 9.98
CA ARG A 205 18.10 4.05 9.65
C ARG A 205 19.56 4.08 9.14
N THR A 206 20.41 3.12 9.46
CA THR A 206 21.77 2.94 8.93
C THR A 206 21.82 2.31 7.53
N ASN A 207 20.68 2.02 6.89
CA ASN A 207 20.64 1.46 5.54
C ASN A 207 20.91 2.54 4.48
N SER A 208 22.11 3.12 4.53
CA SER A 208 22.52 4.23 3.70
C SER A 208 22.46 3.88 2.21
N SER A 209 22.68 2.61 1.84
CA SER A 209 22.58 2.12 0.45
C SER A 209 21.20 2.36 -0.17
N LEU A 210 20.11 2.18 0.58
CA LEU A 210 18.74 2.39 0.07
C LEU A 210 18.43 3.83 -0.32
N PHE A 211 18.94 4.76 0.50
CA PHE A 211 18.65 6.17 0.35
C PHE A 211 19.76 6.93 -0.39
N HIS A 212 20.91 6.29 -0.65
CA HIS A 212 22.01 6.89 -1.39
C HIS A 212 21.66 7.08 -2.88
N GLU A 213 21.99 8.27 -3.37
CA GLU A 213 21.89 8.67 -4.78
C GLU A 213 22.85 7.88 -5.70
N ALA A 214 23.89 7.25 -5.14
CA ALA A 214 24.98 6.63 -5.89
C ALA A 214 24.59 5.35 -6.65
N GLU A 215 23.57 4.61 -6.21
CA GLU A 215 23.10 3.42 -6.90
C GLU A 215 22.14 3.79 -8.04
N GLN A 216 22.55 3.47 -9.28
CA GLN A 216 21.68 3.54 -10.46
C GLN A 216 20.70 2.37 -10.43
N GLY A 217 19.40 2.63 -10.59
CA GLY A 217 18.42 1.55 -10.68
C GLY A 217 16.97 2.04 -10.59
N PHE A 218 16.05 1.10 -10.82
CA PHE A 218 14.62 1.32 -10.67
C PHE A 218 14.27 1.20 -9.19
N LYS A 219 14.13 2.34 -8.51
CA LYS A 219 13.93 2.42 -7.06
C LYS A 219 12.45 2.44 -6.72
N ILE A 220 11.94 1.46 -5.96
CA ILE A 220 10.52 1.40 -5.56
C ILE A 220 10.39 1.49 -4.04
N PHE A 221 9.68 2.51 -3.55
CA PHE A 221 9.35 2.71 -2.14
C PHE A 221 7.87 2.45 -1.91
N ARG A 222 7.57 1.45 -1.08
CA ARG A 222 6.21 0.95 -0.82
C ARG A 222 5.71 1.44 0.53
N LEU A 223 5.03 2.58 0.54
CA LEU A 223 4.64 3.29 1.76
C LEU A 223 3.68 2.51 2.65
N HIS A 224 2.85 1.64 2.07
CA HIS A 224 1.88 0.79 2.79
C HIS A 224 2.29 -0.69 2.84
N GLY A 225 3.50 -1.00 2.40
CA GLY A 225 4.00 -2.37 2.31
C GLY A 225 3.52 -3.10 1.05
N TYR A 226 3.57 -4.42 1.10
CA TYR A 226 3.42 -5.28 -0.07
C TYR A 226 2.72 -6.59 0.28
N ILE A 227 1.89 -7.14 -0.62
CA ILE A 227 1.13 -8.38 -0.38
C ILE A 227 1.98 -9.61 -0.05
N THR A 228 3.25 -9.60 -0.44
CA THR A 228 4.22 -10.68 -0.17
C THR A 228 5.18 -10.36 0.97
N TRP A 229 4.97 -9.25 1.69
CA TRP A 229 5.74 -8.96 2.90
C TRP A 229 5.08 -9.55 4.13
N PHE A 230 5.88 -10.19 4.98
CA PHE A 230 5.46 -10.78 6.23
C PHE A 230 6.51 -10.54 7.32
N ILE A 231 6.10 -10.61 8.57
CA ILE A 231 7.01 -10.61 9.72
C ILE A 231 7.32 -12.07 10.04
N ASP A 232 8.60 -12.43 9.97
CA ASP A 232 9.06 -13.77 10.28
C ASP A 232 9.00 -14.03 11.79
N LYS A 233 8.41 -15.17 12.16
CA LYS A 233 8.17 -15.54 13.55
C LYS A 233 9.45 -15.64 14.37
N ASN A 234 10.53 -16.11 13.76
CA ASN A 234 11.78 -16.40 14.45
C ASN A 234 12.65 -15.15 14.63
N THR A 235 12.69 -14.30 13.60
CA THR A 235 13.58 -13.14 13.57
C THR A 235 12.88 -11.83 13.92
N GLN A 236 11.55 -11.78 13.87
CA GLN A 236 10.76 -10.54 13.99
C GLN A 236 11.09 -9.49 12.91
N GLU A 237 11.74 -9.91 11.84
CA GLU A 237 12.11 -9.06 10.70
C GLU A 237 11.05 -9.14 9.60
N ILE A 238 10.89 -8.07 8.82
CA ILE A 238 10.08 -8.08 7.60
C ILE A 238 10.83 -8.85 6.52
N ARG A 239 10.21 -9.88 5.96
CA ARG A 239 10.74 -10.69 4.85
C ARG A 239 9.81 -10.63 3.64
N TYR A 240 10.38 -10.95 2.48
CA TYR A 240 9.71 -11.05 1.20
C TYR A 240 9.74 -12.50 0.71
N SER A 241 8.58 -13.06 0.37
CA SER A 241 8.47 -14.46 -0.06
C SER A 241 8.46 -14.69 -1.57
N GLY A 242 8.38 -13.64 -2.40
CA GLY A 242 8.14 -13.80 -3.85
C GLY A 242 6.70 -14.18 -4.22
N GLU A 243 6.03 -14.91 -3.35
CA GLU A 243 4.65 -15.34 -3.47
C GLU A 243 3.81 -14.95 -2.25
N VAL A 244 2.49 -15.00 -2.36
CA VAL A 244 1.60 -14.73 -1.23
C VAL A 244 1.58 -15.97 -0.33
N LEU A 245 2.22 -15.89 0.84
CA LEU A 245 2.20 -16.97 1.83
C LEU A 245 0.94 -16.90 2.72
N PRO A 246 0.28 -18.03 3.00
CA PRO A 246 -0.76 -18.10 4.02
C PRO A 246 -0.13 -17.99 5.42
N LEU A 247 -0.82 -17.33 6.35
CA LEU A 247 -0.39 -17.29 7.76
C LEU A 247 -0.33 -18.70 8.35
N GLY A 248 0.79 -19.03 9.00
CA GLY A 248 1.09 -20.38 9.49
C GLY A 248 1.61 -21.36 8.43
N GLY A 249 1.79 -20.91 7.18
CA GLY A 249 2.50 -21.67 6.16
C GLY A 249 4.03 -21.67 6.39
N ARG A 250 4.77 -22.27 5.46
CA ARG A 250 6.23 -22.15 5.39
C ARG A 250 6.64 -21.75 3.99
N SER A 251 7.61 -20.85 3.86
CA SER A 251 8.24 -20.56 2.56
C SER A 251 9.09 -21.74 2.10
N LEU A 252 9.49 -21.75 0.82
CA LEU A 252 10.46 -22.71 0.31
C LEU A 252 11.82 -22.65 1.04
N LEU A 253 12.12 -21.52 1.69
CA LEU A 253 13.34 -21.30 2.48
C LEU A 253 13.14 -21.63 3.97
N GLY A 254 11.95 -22.10 4.37
CA GLY A 254 11.62 -22.45 5.75
C GLY A 254 11.18 -21.28 6.62
N ASP A 255 10.92 -20.10 6.04
CA ASP A 255 10.40 -18.95 6.78
C ASP A 255 8.98 -19.23 7.29
N GLU A 256 8.69 -18.80 8.51
CA GLU A 256 7.37 -18.96 9.12
C GLU A 256 6.72 -17.58 9.29
N PRO A 257 5.76 -17.18 8.43
CA PRO A 257 5.05 -15.92 8.59
C PRO A 257 4.22 -15.93 9.88
N GLU A 258 4.59 -15.05 10.81
CA GLU A 258 3.81 -14.80 12.02
C GLU A 258 2.60 -13.91 11.72
N ARG A 259 2.83 -12.83 10.96
CA ARG A 259 1.80 -11.86 10.58
C ARG A 259 2.16 -11.14 9.28
N GLU A 260 1.18 -10.54 8.62
CA GLU A 260 1.45 -9.64 7.49
C GLU A 260 2.27 -8.42 7.91
N ALA A 261 3.13 -7.94 7.01
CA ALA A 261 3.80 -6.66 7.19
C ALA A 261 3.03 -5.49 6.56
N MET A 262 2.04 -5.76 5.68
CA MET A 262 1.20 -4.72 5.06
C MET A 262 0.56 -3.82 6.11
N ILE A 263 0.56 -2.53 5.82
CA ILE A 263 -0.12 -1.52 6.61
C ILE A 263 -1.32 -1.05 5.82
N PHE A 264 -2.48 -1.15 6.45
CA PHE A 264 -3.63 -0.35 6.09
C PHE A 264 -3.50 0.94 6.91
N PRO A 265 -3.51 2.14 6.31
CA PRO A 265 -3.38 3.42 7.03
C PRO A 265 -4.58 3.66 7.96
N ILE A 266 -4.59 2.91 9.06
CA ILE A 266 -5.59 2.94 10.11
C ILE A 266 -5.07 3.88 11.20
N GLY A 267 -5.60 5.10 11.23
CA GLY A 267 -5.42 6.02 12.37
C GLY A 267 -4.00 6.54 12.60
N GLY A 268 -3.22 6.76 11.53
CA GLY A 268 -1.95 7.53 11.53
C GLY A 268 -0.78 6.93 12.30
N LYS A 269 -0.96 5.94 13.18
CA LYS A 269 0.14 5.44 14.03
C LYS A 269 1.07 4.43 13.34
N TYR A 270 0.60 3.78 12.27
CA TYR A 270 1.38 2.77 11.58
C TYR A 270 2.53 3.37 10.76
N ILE A 271 2.42 4.61 10.29
CA ILE A 271 3.49 5.31 9.57
C ILE A 271 4.74 5.49 10.44
N TYR A 272 4.62 5.45 11.77
CA TYR A 272 5.77 5.56 12.69
C TYR A 272 6.52 4.24 12.89
N ARG A 273 6.04 3.14 12.31
CA ARG A 273 6.76 1.85 12.34
C ARG A 273 7.82 1.84 11.24
N GLU A 274 9.00 1.34 11.58
CA GLU A 274 10.03 1.07 10.58
C GLU A 274 9.59 -0.12 9.69
N PRO A 275 9.91 -0.11 8.38
CA PRO A 275 10.62 0.95 7.63
C PRO A 275 9.77 2.10 7.15
N TYR A 276 8.46 2.01 7.29
CA TYR A 276 7.52 2.93 6.67
C TYR A 276 7.83 4.37 7.05
N CYS A 277 8.12 4.60 8.33
CA CYS A 277 8.58 5.89 8.85
C CYS A 277 9.74 6.47 8.03
N ASP A 278 10.77 5.68 7.76
CA ASP A 278 11.94 6.10 6.99
C ASP A 278 11.58 6.33 5.51
N MET A 279 10.69 5.52 4.92
CA MET A 279 10.22 5.74 3.54
C MET A 279 9.38 7.03 3.40
N PHE A 280 8.53 7.33 4.38
CA PHE A 280 7.75 8.58 4.43
C PHE A 280 8.67 9.79 4.62
N PHE A 281 9.66 9.71 5.51
CA PHE A 281 10.67 10.77 5.65
C PHE A 281 11.48 10.94 4.36
N TYR A 282 11.88 9.85 3.70
CA TYR A 282 12.60 9.94 2.44
C TYR A 282 11.75 10.56 1.33
N LEU A 283 10.45 10.22 1.24
CA LEU A 283 9.54 10.90 0.32
C LEU A 283 9.50 12.41 0.60
N LYS A 284 9.40 12.81 1.87
CA LYS A 284 9.41 14.22 2.27
C LYS A 284 10.67 14.94 1.80
N ASP A 285 11.84 14.38 2.09
CA ASP A 285 13.14 14.97 1.69
C ASP A 285 13.22 15.11 0.16
N VAL A 286 12.83 14.07 -0.56
CA VAL A 286 12.83 14.06 -2.03
C VAL A 286 11.87 15.10 -2.61
N LEU A 287 10.68 15.28 -2.05
CA LEU A 287 9.74 16.32 -2.49
C LEU A 287 10.25 17.75 -2.19
N GLN A 288 10.98 17.94 -1.10
CA GLN A 288 11.56 19.24 -0.75
C GLN A 288 12.77 19.62 -1.62
N GLU A 289 13.50 18.63 -2.14
CA GLU A 289 14.66 18.89 -2.99
C GLU A 289 14.34 19.04 -4.47
N LYS A 290 13.41 18.25 -5.01
CA LYS A 290 13.21 18.17 -6.46
C LYS A 290 12.15 19.17 -6.93
N LYS A 291 12.29 19.63 -8.17
CA LYS A 291 11.37 20.62 -8.78
C LYS A 291 10.15 20.01 -9.45
N LEU A 292 10.14 18.71 -9.73
CA LEU A 292 9.04 18.06 -10.43
C LEU A 292 8.72 16.69 -9.83
N VAL A 293 7.45 16.46 -9.53
CA VAL A 293 6.89 15.16 -9.19
C VAL A 293 5.73 14.83 -10.12
N THR A 294 5.71 13.62 -10.67
CA THR A 294 4.57 13.12 -11.45
C THR A 294 3.75 12.16 -10.60
N VAL A 295 2.47 12.47 -10.42
CA VAL A 295 1.51 11.69 -9.63
C VAL A 295 0.54 11.01 -10.59
N ILE A 296 0.38 9.70 -10.48
CA ILE A 296 -0.44 8.90 -11.42
C ILE A 296 -1.45 8.05 -10.66
N GLY A 297 -2.73 8.23 -10.98
CA GLY A 297 -3.81 7.39 -10.43
C GLY A 297 -3.97 7.47 -8.92
N TYR A 298 -3.55 8.56 -8.29
CA TYR A 298 -3.67 8.78 -6.86
C TYR A 298 -4.84 9.70 -6.54
N SER A 299 -5.72 9.27 -5.63
CA SER A 299 -6.97 9.96 -5.31
C SER A 299 -6.86 10.96 -4.16
N PHE A 300 -5.69 11.16 -3.55
CA PHE A 300 -5.47 12.06 -2.41
C PHE A 300 -6.41 11.79 -1.21
N ARG A 301 -6.77 10.51 -0.99
CA ARG A 301 -7.63 10.09 0.14
C ARG A 301 -6.83 9.83 1.42
N ASP A 302 -5.53 9.58 1.28
CA ASP A 302 -4.63 9.29 2.39
C ASP A 302 -4.06 10.60 2.94
N ALA A 303 -4.52 10.96 4.14
CA ALA A 303 -4.21 12.23 4.77
C ALA A 303 -2.72 12.39 5.11
N ASP A 304 -2.03 11.30 5.44
CA ASP A 304 -0.61 11.34 5.82
C ASP A 304 0.25 11.69 4.59
N VAL A 305 -0.03 11.03 3.45
CA VAL A 305 0.63 11.35 2.17
C VAL A 305 0.25 12.75 1.68
N VAL A 306 -1.03 13.15 1.76
CA VAL A 306 -1.47 14.50 1.39
C VAL A 306 -0.73 15.55 2.21
N GLY A 307 -0.59 15.34 3.52
CA GLY A 307 0.17 16.22 4.40
C GLY A 307 1.62 16.42 3.93
N LEU A 308 2.29 15.35 3.48
CA LEU A 308 3.64 15.45 2.93
C LEU A 308 3.72 16.32 1.66
N PHE A 309 2.77 16.18 0.73
CA PHE A 309 2.72 17.00 -0.48
C PHE A 309 2.44 18.47 -0.16
N VAL A 310 1.52 18.74 0.76
CA VAL A 310 1.20 20.10 1.21
C VAL A 310 2.42 20.75 1.86
N ASP A 311 3.04 20.07 2.83
CA ASP A 311 4.25 20.54 3.51
C ASP A 311 5.39 20.83 2.50
N ALA A 312 5.61 19.91 1.56
CA ALA A 312 6.64 20.08 0.55
C ALA A 312 6.35 21.28 -0.39
N SER A 313 5.09 21.50 -0.77
CA SER A 313 4.72 22.66 -1.60
C SER A 313 4.94 24.01 -0.90
N ILE A 314 4.81 24.04 0.43
CA ILE A 314 5.08 25.23 1.24
C ILE A 314 6.59 25.47 1.37
N LEU A 315 7.36 24.39 1.62
CA LEU A 315 8.81 24.47 1.89
C LEU A 315 9.66 24.56 0.62
N ASN A 316 9.15 24.06 -0.51
CA ASN A 316 9.79 24.12 -1.82
C ASN A 316 8.83 24.76 -2.84
N PRO A 317 8.84 26.11 -2.95
CA PRO A 317 7.97 26.83 -3.89
C PRO A 317 8.24 26.52 -5.37
N GLU A 318 9.37 25.88 -5.71
CA GLU A 318 9.67 25.43 -7.07
C GLU A 318 9.08 24.04 -7.38
N LEU A 319 8.53 23.34 -6.39
CA LEU A 319 7.92 22.03 -6.58
C LEU A 319 6.68 22.15 -7.48
N THR A 320 6.78 21.58 -8.67
CA THR A 320 5.67 21.40 -9.59
C THR A 320 5.16 19.98 -9.50
N MET A 321 3.85 19.83 -9.34
CA MET A 321 3.17 18.53 -9.38
C MET A 321 2.41 18.36 -10.70
N VAL A 322 2.71 17.29 -11.43
CA VAL A 322 1.97 16.88 -12.62
C VAL A 322 1.06 15.71 -12.26
N LEU A 323 -0.25 15.93 -12.30
CA LEU A 323 -1.25 14.90 -11.98
C LEU A 323 -1.79 14.25 -13.26
N LEU A 324 -1.63 12.94 -13.36
CA LEU A 324 -2.18 12.10 -14.42
C LEU A 324 -3.27 11.20 -13.84
N ASP A 325 -4.53 11.62 -14.01
CA ASP A 325 -5.70 10.85 -13.60
C ASP A 325 -6.87 11.11 -14.58
N PRO A 326 -7.66 10.08 -14.97
CA PRO A 326 -8.84 10.28 -15.82
C PRO A 326 -9.83 11.32 -15.27
N LYS A 327 -9.85 11.49 -13.94
CA LYS A 327 -10.68 12.43 -13.20
C LYS A 327 -9.85 13.55 -12.57
N ALA A 328 -8.69 13.90 -13.13
CA ALA A 328 -7.79 14.93 -12.57
C ALA A 328 -8.49 16.27 -12.28
N LYS A 329 -9.53 16.64 -13.05
CA LYS A 329 -10.32 17.86 -12.84
C LYS A 329 -11.30 17.78 -11.66
N GLU A 330 -11.68 16.57 -11.24
CA GLU A 330 -12.62 16.31 -10.14
C GLU A 330 -11.90 16.12 -8.81
N ILE A 331 -10.60 15.79 -8.84
CA ILE A 331 -9.73 15.75 -7.67
C ILE A 331 -9.62 17.19 -7.16
N LYS A 332 -10.44 17.51 -6.15
CA LYS A 332 -10.52 18.84 -5.56
C LYS A 332 -9.19 19.18 -4.90
N LYS A 333 -8.78 20.44 -5.10
CA LYS A 333 -7.61 21.07 -4.48
C LYS A 333 -7.73 21.12 -2.97
#